data_AF-A0A3M1H473-F1
#
_entry.id   AF-A0A3M1H473-F1
#
_cell.length_a   1.000
_cell.length_b   1.000
_cell.length_c   1.000
_cell.angle_alpha   90.00
_cell.angle_beta   90.00
_cell.angle_gamma   90.00
#
_symmetry.space_group_name_H-M   'P 1'
#
loop_
_entity.id
_entity.type
_entity.pdbx_description
1 polymer ?
#
loop_
_entity_poly.entity_id
_entity_poly.type
_entity_poly.pdbx_seq_one_letter_code
_entity_poly.pdbx_strand_id
1 'polypeptide(L)' 'PPVWGTYPTTAWQAGEQVVDKYTLTIPAGSPPGDHRLRVGWYRSDTQARVPVLDTAGQPGDDHIVLDVVIQIGP' A
#
# COMPACT_ATOMS: atom_id res chain seq x y z
N PRO A 1 -3.07 11.38 -5.57
CA PRO A 1 -3.97 11.42 -4.39
C PRO A 1 -4.92 10.21 -4.42
N PRO A 2 -5.43 9.76 -3.26
CA PRO A 2 -6.43 8.69 -3.19
C PRO A 2 -7.77 9.06 -3.85
N VAL A 3 -8.66 8.06 -3.95
CA VAL A 3 -10.01 8.13 -4.54
C VAL A 3 -9.93 8.65 -5.96
N TRP A 4 -9.18 7.96 -6.82
CA TRP A 4 -8.96 8.36 -8.22
C TRP A 4 -8.43 9.80 -8.37
N GLY A 5 -7.68 10.29 -7.37
CA GLY A 5 -7.12 11.65 -7.36
C GLY A 5 -8.06 12.73 -6.82
N THR A 6 -9.29 12.40 -6.45
CA THR A 6 -10.31 13.38 -6.05
C THR A 6 -10.32 13.73 -4.57
N TYR A 7 -9.62 12.96 -3.73
CA TYR A 7 -9.61 13.18 -2.28
C TYR A 7 -8.18 13.12 -1.70
N PRO A 8 -7.52 14.27 -1.48
CA PRO A 8 -6.14 14.30 -1.00
C PRO A 8 -6.02 13.89 0.46
N THR A 9 -4.89 13.25 0.80
CA THR A 9 -4.60 12.81 2.18
C THR A 9 -4.49 13.95 3.19
N THR A 10 -4.32 15.19 2.73
CA THR A 10 -4.34 16.40 3.58
C THR A 10 -5.74 16.81 4.04
N ALA A 11 -6.79 16.30 3.42
CA ALA A 11 -8.18 16.56 3.80
C ALA A 11 -8.72 15.53 4.80
N TRP A 12 -7.98 14.44 5.04
CA TRP A 12 -8.43 13.32 5.87
C TRP A 12 -8.53 13.72 7.34
N GLN A 13 -9.52 13.17 8.03
CA GLN A 13 -9.65 13.25 9.49
C GLN A 13 -9.12 11.99 10.16
N ALA A 14 -8.60 12.13 11.39
CA ALA A 14 -8.14 10.99 12.17
C ALA A 14 -9.32 10.02 12.43
N GLY A 15 -9.13 8.74 12.08
CA GLY A 15 -10.16 7.70 12.19
C GLY A 15 -11.12 7.63 11.00
N GLU A 16 -10.98 8.49 10.00
CA GLU A 16 -11.78 8.42 8.77
C GLU A 16 -11.46 7.17 7.95
N GLN A 17 -12.49 6.49 7.46
CA GLN A 17 -12.34 5.38 6.52
C GLN A 17 -12.48 5.89 5.08
N VAL A 18 -11.37 5.89 4.35
CA VAL A 18 -11.34 6.26 2.92
C VAL A 18 -11.20 5.00 2.08
N VAL A 19 -12.10 4.81 1.12
CA VAL A 19 -12.08 3.64 0.21
C VAL A 19 -11.53 4.06 -1.14
N ASP A 20 -10.41 3.44 -1.54
CA ASP A 20 -9.82 3.58 -2.86
C ASP A 20 -9.57 2.21 -3.48
N LYS A 21 -9.84 2.06 -4.79
CA LYS A 21 -9.85 0.76 -5.47
C LYS A 21 -8.79 0.74 -6.56
N TYR A 22 -7.92 -0.27 -6.51
CA TYR A 22 -6.88 -0.50 -7.50
C TYR A 22 -7.03 -1.90 -8.09
N THR A 23 -6.95 -2.00 -9.42
CA THR A 23 -6.84 -3.28 -10.13
C THR A 23 -5.38 -3.53 -10.45
N LEU A 24 -4.84 -4.66 -10.00
CA LEU A 24 -3.48 -5.10 -10.30
C LEU A 24 -3.52 -6.21 -11.34
N THR A 25 -2.89 -5.98 -12.49
CA THR A 25 -2.71 -7.00 -13.52
C THR A 25 -1.38 -7.71 -13.28
N ILE A 26 -1.42 -9.03 -13.12
CA ILE A 26 -0.19 -9.84 -13.02
C ILE A 26 0.44 -9.94 -14.42
N PRO A 27 1.68 -9.48 -14.62
CA PRO A 27 2.34 -9.56 -15.92
C PRO A 27 2.51 -11.01 -16.39
N ALA A 28 2.37 -11.24 -17.69
CA ALA A 28 2.72 -12.53 -18.28
C ALA A 28 4.21 -12.83 -18.05
N GLY A 29 4.53 -14.08 -17.69
CA GLY A 29 5.89 -14.47 -17.33
C GLY A 29 6.32 -14.08 -15.91
N SER A 30 5.40 -13.62 -15.06
CA SER A 30 5.67 -13.51 -13.62
C SER A 30 6.13 -14.87 -13.07
N PRO A 31 7.13 -14.92 -12.17
CA PRO A 31 7.60 -16.17 -11.61
C PRO A 31 6.45 -16.97 -10.98
N PRO A 32 6.38 -18.30 -11.18
CA PRO A 32 5.39 -19.12 -10.50
C PRO A 32 5.67 -19.16 -9.00
N GLY A 33 4.62 -19.44 -8.22
CA GLY A 33 4.68 -19.60 -6.77
C GLY A 33 3.90 -18.55 -5.98
N ASP A 34 4.11 -18.56 -4.67
CA ASP A 34 3.38 -17.74 -3.71
C ASP A 34 3.97 -16.33 -3.62
N HIS A 35 3.14 -15.33 -3.87
CA HIS A 35 3.49 -13.91 -3.78
C HIS A 35 2.64 -13.22 -2.71
N ARG A 36 3.21 -12.23 -2.03
CA ARG A 36 2.50 -11.39 -1.06
C ARG A 36 2.48 -9.94 -1.53
N LEU A 37 1.38 -9.25 -1.25
CA LEU A 37 1.26 -7.82 -1.54
C LEU A 37 1.86 -6.98 -0.42
N ARG A 38 2.58 -5.94 -0.81
CA ARG A 38 3.11 -4.89 0.07
C ARG A 38 2.44 -3.58 -0.27
N VAL A 39 1.99 -2.85 0.74
CA VAL A 39 1.36 -1.53 0.57
C VAL A 39 2.06 -0.54 1.50
N GLY A 40 2.47 0.61 0.97
CA GLY A 40 3.16 1.63 1.73
C GLY A 40 2.87 3.02 1.19
N TRP A 41 3.16 4.02 2.01
CA TRP A 41 3.01 5.42 1.65
C TRP A 41 4.36 6.02 1.28
N TYR A 42 4.30 7.06 0.47
CA TYR A 42 5.45 7.88 0.11
C TYR A 42 5.08 9.36 0.23
N ARG A 43 6.08 10.19 0.51
CA ARG A 43 5.91 11.65 0.42
C ARG A 43 5.84 12.05 -1.05
N SER A 44 4.83 12.83 -1.42
CA SER A 44 4.59 13.16 -2.83
C SER A 44 5.65 14.07 -3.46
N ASP A 45 6.35 14.86 -2.64
CA ASP A 45 7.39 15.81 -3.06
C ASP A 45 8.75 15.14 -3.28
N THR A 46 9.14 14.22 -2.39
CA THR A 46 10.46 13.56 -2.43
C THR A 46 10.42 12.11 -2.90
N GLN A 47 9.23 11.52 -2.99
CA GLN A 47 9.01 10.08 -3.21
C GLN A 47 9.61 9.18 -2.11
N ALA A 48 10.09 9.76 -1.01
CA ALA A 48 10.63 9.01 0.11
C ALA A 48 9.52 8.20 0.79
N ARG A 49 9.85 6.97 1.20
CA ARG A 49 8.92 6.09 1.91
C ARG A 49 8.59 6.64 3.31
N VAL A 50 7.33 6.50 3.71
CA VAL A 50 6.85 6.93 5.04
C VAL A 50 6.87 5.70 5.96
N PRO A 51 7.50 5.78 7.15
CA PRO A 51 7.51 4.66 8.08
C PRO A 51 6.11 4.37 8.63
N VAL A 52 5.81 3.09 8.81
CA VAL A 52 4.69 2.61 9.61
C VAL A 52 5.08 2.75 11.07
N LEU A 53 4.19 3.34 11.87
CA LEU A 53 4.40 3.46 13.31
C LEU A 53 3.80 2.27 14.03
N ASP A 54 4.50 1.77 15.05
CA ASP A 54 3.96 0.79 15.97
C ASP A 54 2.98 1.41 16.98
N THR A 55 2.47 0.59 17.89
CA THR A 55 1.51 1.04 18.93
C THR A 55 2.11 2.04 19.94
N ALA A 56 3.44 2.12 20.05
CA ALA A 56 4.16 3.09 20.87
C ALA A 56 4.55 4.35 20.07
N GLY A 57 4.14 4.44 18.81
CA GLY A 57 4.47 5.56 17.91
C GLY A 57 5.89 5.52 17.36
N GLN A 58 6.62 4.41 17.52
CA GLN A 58 7.97 4.26 17.01
C GLN A 58 7.95 3.78 15.55
N PRO A 59 8.86 4.27 14.69
CA PRO A 59 8.94 3.83 13.31
C PRO A 59 9.41 2.36 13.23
N GLY A 60 8.67 1.55 12.46
CA GLY A 60 9.03 0.20 12.08
C GLY A 60 9.43 0.12 10.60
N ASP A 61 8.83 -0.83 9.89
CA ASP A 61 8.98 -0.95 8.42
C ASP A 61 8.29 0.23 7.70
N ASP A 62 8.50 0.35 6.39
CA ASP A 62 7.94 1.42 5.56
C ASP A 62 6.69 1.02 4.76
N HIS A 63 6.27 -0.25 4.90
CA HIS A 63 5.07 -0.85 4.32
C HIS A 63 4.42 -1.80 5.32
N ILE A 64 3.18 -2.17 5.00
CA ILE A 64 2.50 -3.35 5.52
C ILE A 64 2.52 -4.46 4.47
N VAL A 65 2.69 -5.71 4.92
CA VAL A 65 2.45 -6.90 4.10
C VAL A 65 1.01 -7.31 4.32
N LEU A 66 0.22 -7.39 3.25
CA LEU A 66 -1.14 -7.87 3.33
C LEU A 66 -1.14 -9.38 3.56
N ASP A 67 -2.02 -9.86 4.43
CA ASP A 67 -2.22 -11.30 4.67
C ASP A 67 -3.08 -11.93 3.57
N VAL A 68 -2.58 -11.79 2.34
CA VAL A 68 -3.15 -12.40 1.13
C VAL A 68 -2.01 -13.03 0.34
N VAL A 69 -2.20 -14.29 -0.03
CA VAL A 69 -1.26 -15.02 -0.88
C VAL A 69 -1.84 -15.09 -2.28
N ILE A 70 -1.07 -14.62 -3.25
CA ILE A 70 -1.37 -14.71 -4.67
C ILE A 70 -0.56 -15.87 -5.23
N GLN A 71 -1.24 -16.91 -5.70
CA GLN A 71 -0.60 -18.04 -6.36
C GLN A 71 -0.50 -17.78 -7.86
N ILE A 72 0.71 -17.77 -8.38
CA ILE A 72 0.98 -17.70 -9.82
C ILE A 72 1.32 -19.11 -10.29
N GLY A 73 0.48 -19.66 -11.17
CA GLY A 73 0.70 -20.97 -11.77
C GLY A 73 1.79 -20.95 -12.86
N PRO A 74 2.31 -22.12 -13.24
CA PRO A 74 3.09 -22.27 -14.46
C PRO A 74 2.27 -21.98 -15.73
#